data_AF-A0A2P5TPM4-F1
#
_entry.id   AF-A0A2P5TPM4-F1
#
_cell.length_a   1.000
_cell.length_b   1.000
_cell.length_c   1.000
_cell.angle_alpha   90.00
_cell.angle_beta   90.00
_cell.angle_gamma   90.00
#
_symmetry.space_group_name_H-M   'P 1'
#
loop_
_entity.id
_entity.type
_entity.pdbx_description
1 polymer ?
#
loop_
_entity_poly.entity_id
_entity_poly.type
_entity_poly.pdbx_seq_one_letter_code
_entity_poly.pdbx_strand_id
1 'polypeptide(L)'
;MFKFSLITLGLPLALALLPVAQAAVVPEPWLLEQIRLGEASYRDNLVEESLHRLELIAPDHPEVMAARLRLALRQDEVPLARRQLERLARLAPESVEYRQAKSAMR
;
A
#
# COMPACT_ATOMS: atom_id res chain seq x y z
N MET A 1 26.99 -38.98 -49.31
CA MET A 1 26.39 -37.66 -49.58
C MET A 1 25.11 -37.55 -48.75
N PHE A 2 25.17 -36.92 -47.57
CA PHE A 2 23.99 -36.66 -46.74
C PHE A 2 23.63 -35.18 -46.87
N LYS A 3 22.45 -34.90 -47.44
CA LYS A 3 21.90 -33.55 -47.64
C LYS A 3 21.23 -33.12 -46.35
N PHE A 4 21.84 -32.20 -45.61
CA PHE A 4 21.22 -31.58 -44.43
C PHE A 4 20.23 -30.50 -44.88
N SER A 5 18.95 -30.72 -44.57
CA SER A 5 17.85 -29.80 -44.84
C SER A 5 17.89 -28.67 -43.81
N LEU A 6 18.22 -27.45 -44.24
CA LEU A 6 18.21 -26.22 -43.42
C LEU A 6 16.79 -25.67 -43.30
N ILE A 7 15.95 -26.20 -42.41
CA ILE A 7 14.74 -25.47 -41.97
C ILE A 7 14.44 -25.89 -40.53
N THR A 8 14.76 -25.02 -39.56
CA THR A 8 14.02 -24.77 -38.28
C THR A 8 14.93 -24.05 -37.28
N LEU A 9 15.25 -22.78 -37.49
CA LEU A 9 15.89 -21.96 -36.44
C LEU A 9 15.50 -20.49 -36.54
N GLY A 10 14.19 -20.19 -36.59
CA GLY A 10 13.68 -18.82 -36.63
C GLY A 10 12.86 -18.38 -35.41
N LEU A 11 12.39 -19.32 -34.58
CA LEU A 11 11.30 -19.02 -33.63
C LEU A 11 11.69 -18.74 -32.15
N PRO A 12 12.87 -19.11 -31.59
CA PRO A 12 13.08 -18.88 -30.15
C PRO A 12 13.52 -17.44 -29.80
N LEU A 13 13.96 -16.63 -30.78
CA LEU A 13 14.55 -15.31 -30.48
C LEU A 13 13.50 -14.21 -30.20
N ALA A 14 12.26 -14.36 -30.70
CA ALA A 14 11.22 -13.35 -30.53
C ALA A 14 10.66 -13.28 -29.09
N LEU A 15 10.81 -14.32 -28.28
CA LEU A 15 10.29 -14.38 -26.90
C LEU A 15 11.22 -13.73 -25.85
N ALA A 16 12.49 -13.50 -26.17
CA ALA A 16 13.47 -12.94 -25.22
C ALA A 16 13.37 -11.41 -25.04
N LEU A 17 12.57 -10.74 -25.88
CA LEU A 17 12.38 -9.28 -25.86
C LEU A 17 11.10 -8.84 -25.16
N LEU A 18 10.30 -9.77 -24.62
CA LEU A 18 9.11 -9.40 -23.87
C LEU A 18 9.54 -8.81 -22.52
N PRO A 19 9.17 -7.56 -22.20
CA PRO A 19 9.41 -7.01 -20.88
C PRO A 19 8.60 -7.84 -19.89
N VAL A 20 9.28 -8.62 -19.05
CA VAL A 20 8.65 -9.25 -17.90
C VAL A 20 8.33 -8.12 -16.94
N ALA A 21 7.08 -7.65 -16.96
CA ALA A 21 6.58 -6.69 -15.99
C ALA A 21 6.58 -7.37 -14.61
N GLN A 22 7.69 -7.24 -13.90
CA GLN A 22 7.82 -7.67 -12.51
C GLN A 22 7.09 -6.61 -11.70
N ALA A 23 5.83 -6.88 -11.36
CA ALA A 23 5.15 -6.10 -10.33
C ALA A 23 5.93 -6.32 -9.03
N ALA A 24 6.77 -5.35 -8.64
CA ALA A 24 7.48 -5.39 -7.39
C ALA A 24 6.44 -5.41 -6.26
N VAL A 25 6.30 -6.55 -5.60
CA VAL A 25 5.47 -6.67 -4.40
C VAL A 25 6.16 -5.85 -3.32
N VAL A 26 5.65 -4.65 -3.07
CA VAL A 26 6.18 -3.79 -2.01
C VAL A 26 5.70 -4.35 -0.66
N PRO A 27 6.59 -4.66 0.29
CA PRO A 27 6.18 -5.21 1.57
C PRO A 27 5.37 -4.22 2.42
N GLU A 28 4.38 -4.71 3.14
CA GLU A 28 3.56 -3.94 4.08
C GLU A 28 4.40 -3.12 5.10
N PRO A 29 5.44 -3.68 5.76
CA PRO A 29 6.23 -2.91 6.73
C PRO A 29 6.94 -1.70 6.12
N TRP A 30 7.34 -1.79 4.85
CA TRP A 30 8.00 -0.69 4.15
C TRP A 30 7.01 0.44 3.86
N LEU A 31 5.78 0.12 3.46
CA LEU A 31 4.72 1.11 3.23
C LEU A 31 4.32 1.81 4.53
N LEU A 32 4.24 1.07 5.64
CA LEU A 32 3.98 1.66 6.96
C LEU A 32 5.09 2.64 7.36
N GLU A 33 6.34 2.33 7.05
CA GLU A 33 7.44 3.25 7.30
C GLU A 33 7.39 4.49 6.40
N GLN A 34 7.01 4.35 5.12
CA GLN A 34 6.78 5.51 4.25
C GLN A 34 5.66 6.42 4.78
N ILE A 35 4.60 5.86 5.37
CA ILE A 35 3.58 6.66 6.07
C ILE A 35 4.21 7.45 7.21
N ARG A 36 4.96 6.81 8.12
CA ARG A 36 5.59 7.50 9.25
C ARG A 36 6.53 8.62 8.80
N LEU A 37 7.34 8.35 7.78
CA LEU A 37 8.23 9.34 7.17
C LEU A 37 7.44 10.47 6.52
N GLY A 38 6.36 10.16 5.80
CA GLY A 38 5.48 11.13 5.17
C GLY A 38 4.81 12.05 6.20
N GLU A 39 4.27 11.48 7.27
CA GLU A 39 3.66 12.23 8.37
C GLU A 39 4.67 13.12 9.10
N ALA A 40 5.86 12.59 9.42
CA ALA A 40 6.91 13.35 10.09
C ALA A 40 7.48 14.48 9.23
N SER A 41 7.41 14.34 7.89
CA SER A 41 7.90 15.34 6.93
C SER A 41 6.81 16.20 6.30
N TYR A 42 5.55 16.07 6.75
CA TYR A 42 4.39 16.76 6.18
C TYR A 42 4.23 16.55 4.66
N ARG A 43 4.63 15.37 4.17
CA ARG A 43 4.50 14.96 2.77
C ARG A 43 3.26 14.09 2.61
N ASP A 44 2.09 14.72 2.60
CA ASP A 44 0.82 14.01 2.52
C ASP A 44 0.68 13.16 1.25
N ASN A 45 1.24 13.59 0.11
CA ASN A 45 1.28 12.76 -1.11
C ASN A 45 1.96 11.40 -0.88
N LEU A 46 3.04 11.35 -0.09
CA LEU A 46 3.74 10.10 0.24
C LEU A 46 2.88 9.22 1.15
N VAL A 47 2.20 9.84 2.12
CA VAL A 47 1.25 9.15 2.99
C VAL A 47 0.10 8.57 2.16
N GLU A 48 -0.50 9.35 1.28
CA GLU A 48 -1.60 8.95 0.40
C GLU A 48 -1.23 7.76 -0.49
N GLU A 49 -0.09 7.83 -1.18
CA GLU A 49 0.33 6.74 -2.07
C GLU A 49 0.59 5.45 -1.29
N SER A 50 1.32 5.56 -0.17
CA SER A 50 1.67 4.41 0.66
C SER A 50 0.42 3.78 1.28
N LEU A 51 -0.49 4.61 1.77
CA LEU A 51 -1.74 4.19 2.37
C LEU A 51 -2.68 3.56 1.36
N HIS A 52 -2.79 4.10 0.15
CA HIS A 52 -3.59 3.51 -0.92
C HIS A 52 -3.15 2.07 -1.22
N ARG A 53 -1.83 1.85 -1.32
CA ARG A 53 -1.29 0.49 -1.53
C ARG A 53 -1.58 -0.42 -0.34
N LEU A 54 -1.43 0.09 0.88
CA LEU A 54 -1.73 -0.68 2.09
C LEU A 54 -3.20 -1.07 2.20
N GLU A 55 -4.14 -0.23 1.80
CA GLU A 55 -5.56 -0.55 1.80
C GLU A 55 -5.93 -1.65 0.80
N LEU A 56 -5.13 -1.83 -0.26
CA LEU A 56 -5.30 -2.96 -1.18
C LEU A 56 -4.73 -4.27 -0.61
N ILE A 57 -3.79 -4.20 0.34
CA ILE A 57 -3.07 -5.36 0.88
C ILE A 57 -3.67 -5.81 2.21
N ALA A 58 -3.84 -4.89 3.15
CA ALA A 58 -4.24 -5.11 4.53
C ALA A 58 -5.19 -3.99 5.04
N PRO A 59 -6.41 -3.86 4.47
CA PRO A 59 -7.33 -2.76 4.78
C PRO A 59 -7.79 -2.71 6.24
N ASP A 60 -7.73 -3.84 6.95
CA ASP A 60 -8.17 -3.97 8.34
C ASP A 60 -6.98 -3.96 9.33
N HIS A 61 -5.76 -3.69 8.86
CA HIS A 61 -4.60 -3.53 9.74
C HIS A 61 -4.79 -2.26 10.61
N PRO A 62 -4.61 -2.33 11.95
CA PRO A 62 -4.87 -1.20 12.85
C PRO A 62 -4.12 0.09 12.46
N GLU A 63 -2.84 -0.04 12.08
CA GLU A 63 -2.03 1.12 11.66
C GLU A 63 -2.56 1.77 10.37
N VAL A 64 -3.15 0.99 9.45
CA VAL A 64 -3.71 1.50 8.18
C VAL A 64 -4.94 2.35 8.47
N MET A 65 -5.86 1.85 9.30
CA MET A 65 -7.04 2.61 9.72
C MET A 65 -6.65 3.88 10.50
N ALA A 66 -5.66 3.79 11.39
CA ALA A 66 -5.20 4.94 12.18
C ALA A 66 -4.50 5.99 11.32
N ALA A 67 -3.66 5.58 10.36
CA ALA A 67 -3.04 6.49 9.40
C ALA A 67 -4.08 7.17 8.50
N ARG A 68 -5.08 6.43 8.01
CA ARG A 68 -6.20 7.01 7.25
C ARG A 68 -6.97 8.05 8.05
N LEU A 69 -7.22 7.78 9.33
CA LEU A 69 -7.85 8.74 10.23
C LEU A 69 -7.01 10.01 10.37
N ARG A 70 -5.70 9.88 10.64
CA ARG A 70 -4.79 11.03 10.78
C ARG A 70 -4.74 11.87 9.52
N LEU A 71 -4.64 11.23 8.35
CA LEU A 71 -4.68 11.92 7.06
C LEU A 71 -6.03 12.64 6.84
N ALA A 72 -7.14 11.97 7.12
CA ALA A 72 -8.47 12.58 6.99
C ALA A 72 -8.62 13.82 7.89
N LEU A 73 -8.08 13.82 9.10
CA LEU A 73 -8.06 15.00 9.96
C LEU A 73 -7.24 16.15 9.38
N ARG A 74 -6.11 15.87 8.71
CA ARG A 74 -5.30 16.89 8.01
C ARG A 74 -6.01 17.46 6.77
N GLN A 75 -6.91 16.70 6.19
CA GLN A 75 -7.71 17.07 5.02
C GLN A 75 -9.08 17.68 5.39
N ASP A 76 -9.34 17.94 6.68
CA ASP A 76 -10.64 18.40 7.21
C ASP A 76 -11.81 17.44 6.92
N GLU A 77 -11.52 16.17 6.59
CA GLU A 77 -12.47 15.09 6.29
C GLU A 77 -12.94 14.38 7.58
N VAL A 78 -13.50 15.16 8.51
CA VAL A 78 -13.94 14.68 9.84
C VAL A 78 -14.90 13.48 9.78
N PRO A 79 -15.88 13.39 8.84
CA PRO A 79 -16.74 12.22 8.74
C PRO A 79 -15.96 10.94 8.41
N LEU A 80 -14.93 11.03 7.57
CA LEU A 80 -14.07 9.89 7.24
C LEU A 80 -13.23 9.47 8.44
N ALA A 81 -12.65 10.43 9.15
CA ALA A 81 -11.90 10.18 10.38
C ALA A 81 -12.77 9.44 11.42
N ARG A 82 -14.01 9.88 11.65
CA ARG A 82 -14.95 9.20 12.58
C ARG A 82 -15.24 7.75 12.16
N ARG A 83 -15.50 7.50 10.87
CA ARG A 83 -15.73 6.13 10.38
C ARG A 83 -14.55 5.21 10.65
N GLN A 84 -13.32 5.70 10.48
CA GLN A 84 -12.12 4.92 10.77
C GLN A 84 -11.95 4.66 12.27
N LEU A 85 -12.25 5.64 13.13
CA LEU A 85 -12.24 5.43 14.59
C LEU A 85 -13.22 4.35 15.02
N GLU A 86 -14.44 4.38 14.48
CA GLU A 86 -15.46 3.37 14.76
C GLU A 86 -15.03 1.98 14.26
N ARG A 87 -14.37 1.92 13.10
CA ARG A 87 -13.83 0.67 12.56
C ARG A 87 -12.73 0.10 13.45
N LEU A 88 -11.79 0.94 13.90
CA LEU A 88 -10.77 0.58 14.90
C LEU A 88 -11.38 0.10 16.20
N ALA A 89 -12.42 0.77 16.71
CA ALA A 89 -13.11 0.37 17.94
C ALA A 89 -13.72 -1.04 17.83
N ARG A 90 -14.19 -1.43 16.64
CA ARG A 90 -14.78 -2.75 16.41
C ARG A 90 -13.75 -3.85 16.21
N LEU A 91 -12.68 -3.56 15.46
CA LEU A 91 -11.71 -4.58 15.04
C LEU A 91 -10.54 -4.74 16.02
N ALA A 92 -10.13 -3.64 16.66
CA ALA A 92 -8.94 -3.60 17.51
C ALA A 92 -9.12 -2.66 18.73
N PRO A 93 -10.15 -2.88 19.58
CA PRO A 93 -10.48 -1.98 20.70
C PRO A 93 -9.38 -1.80 21.74
N GLU A 94 -8.50 -2.79 21.92
CA GLU A 94 -7.42 -2.75 22.91
C GLU A 94 -6.08 -2.28 22.31
N SER A 95 -6.06 -1.92 21.03
CA SER A 95 -4.83 -1.58 20.33
C SER A 95 -4.29 -0.21 20.71
N VAL A 96 -2.98 -0.03 20.55
CA VAL A 96 -2.33 1.27 20.77
C VAL A 96 -2.87 2.29 19.75
N GLU A 97 -3.07 1.85 18.52
CA GLU A 97 -3.57 2.63 17.39
C GLU A 97 -4.97 3.17 17.67
N TYR A 98 -5.87 2.36 18.25
CA TYR A 98 -7.20 2.84 18.65
C TYR A 98 -7.12 3.93 19.72
N ARG A 99 -6.29 3.74 20.76
CA ARG A 99 -6.13 4.76 21.81
C ARG A 99 -5.56 6.07 21.26
N GLN A 100 -4.57 5.99 20.39
CA GLN A 100 -3.98 7.15 19.72
C GLN A 100 -4.98 7.84 18.80
N ALA A 101 -5.67 7.09 17.94
CA ALA A 101 -6.72 7.60 17.06
C ALA A 101 -7.83 8.32 17.85
N LYS A 102 -8.24 7.76 18.98
CA LYS A 102 -9.22 8.38 19.88
C LYS A 102 -8.71 9.69 20.48
N SER A 103 -7.41 9.78 20.81
CA SER A 103 -6.81 11.03 21.32
C SER A 103 -6.69 12.11 20.24
N ALA A 104 -6.43 11.74 18.99
CA ALA A 104 -6.33 12.68 17.87
C ALA A 104 -7.68 13.31 17.47
N MET A 105 -8.78 12.67 17.85
CA MET A 105 -10.16 13.10 17.55
C MET A 105 -10.77 14.04 18.61
N ARG A 106 -10.04 14.32 19.70
CA ARG A 106 -10.49 15.17 20.81
C ARG A 106 -10.12 16.62 20.55
#